data_AF-A0A831WB03-F1
#
_entry.id   AF-A0A831WB03-F1
#
_cell.length_a   1.000
_cell.length_b   1.000
_cell.length_c   1.000
_cell.angle_alpha   90.00
_cell.angle_beta   90.00
_cell.angle_gamma   90.00
#
_symmetry.space_group_name_H-M   'P 1'
#
loop_
_entity.id
_entity.type
_entity.pdbx_description
1 polymer ?
#
loop_
_entity_poly.entity_id
_entity_poly.type
_entity_poly.pdbx_seq_one_letter_code
_entity_poly.pdbx_strand_id
1 'polypeptide(L)'
;MTGEGRGFVPGDIVLHQGEAYQVHENLGDRGRVAPFPAVDVELMELVWDGDCRRIGHEPLPAPTPCAGGGLCPGEAGESAPPVVTLEKPD
;
A
#
# COMPACT_ATOMS: atom_id res chain seq x y z
N MET A 1 -10.98 12.54 26.56
CA MET A 1 -11.24 12.99 25.18
C MET A 1 -10.61 11.96 24.27
N THR A 2 -11.39 10.97 23.83
CA THR A 2 -10.95 9.88 22.94
C THR A 2 -10.75 10.44 21.53
N GLY A 3 -9.49 10.58 21.12
CA GLY A 3 -9.11 11.17 19.83
C GLY A 3 -9.31 10.17 18.70
N GLU A 4 -10.56 9.97 18.27
CA GLU A 4 -10.84 9.27 17.02
C GLU A 4 -10.37 10.14 15.85
N GLY A 5 -9.43 9.62 15.04
CA GLY A 5 -9.07 10.20 13.75
C GLY A 5 -7.84 11.12 13.68
N ARG A 6 -7.03 11.23 14.75
CA ARG A 6 -5.75 11.97 14.71
C ARG A 6 -4.58 11.00 14.52
N GLY A 7 -3.85 11.14 13.42
CA GLY A 7 -2.60 10.42 13.19
C GLY A 7 -2.54 9.71 11.84
N PHE A 8 -1.33 9.29 11.51
CA PHE A 8 -1.02 8.57 10.28
C PHE A 8 -1.51 7.13 10.35
N VAL A 9 -2.17 6.64 9.30
CA VAL A 9 -2.50 5.22 9.14
C VAL A 9 -1.97 4.78 7.77
N PRO A 10 -1.13 3.73 7.69
CA PRO A 10 -0.63 3.22 6.43
C PRO A 10 -1.75 2.94 5.42
N GLY A 11 -1.54 3.37 4.18
CA GLY A 11 -2.50 3.33 3.08
C GLY A 11 -3.40 4.56 2.97
N ASP A 12 -3.51 5.40 4.00
CA ASP A 12 -4.32 6.62 3.87
C ASP A 12 -3.70 7.62 2.91
N ILE A 13 -4.56 8.36 2.22
CA ILE A 13 -4.19 9.52 1.41
C ILE A 13 -4.50 10.78 2.22
N VAL A 14 -3.48 11.58 2.47
CA VAL A 14 -3.53 12.82 3.25
C VAL A 14 -3.23 13.99 2.32
N LEU A 15 -4.07 15.01 2.36
CA LEU A 15 -3.81 16.33 1.76
C LEU A 15 -3.09 17.19 2.80
N HIS A 16 -1.98 17.81 2.42
CA HIS A 16 -1.25 18.79 3.24
C HIS A 16 -0.74 19.91 2.32
N GLN A 17 -1.05 21.17 2.66
CA GLN A 17 -0.70 22.35 1.84
C GLN A 17 -1.11 22.26 0.36
N GLY A 18 -2.19 21.53 0.05
CA GLY A 18 -2.71 21.36 -1.31
C GLY A 18 -2.06 20.21 -2.11
N GLU A 19 -1.09 19.51 -1.53
CA GLU A 19 -0.47 18.32 -2.12
C GLU A 19 -0.99 17.05 -1.45
N ALA A 20 -1.13 15.98 -2.24
CA ALA A 20 -1.63 14.69 -1.76
C ALA A 20 -0.45 13.74 -1.51
N TYR A 21 -0.49 13.02 -0.39
CA TYR A 21 0.51 12.06 0.01
C TYR A 21 -0.13 10.78 0.51
N GLN A 22 0.40 9.63 0.13
CA GLN A 22 0.04 8.34 0.71
C GLN A 22 0.91 8.06 1.93
N VAL A 23 0.30 7.53 2.99
CA VAL A 23 0.99 7.17 4.24
C VAL A 23 1.53 5.75 4.12
N HIS A 24 2.80 5.56 4.46
CA HIS A 24 3.48 4.26 4.46
C HIS A 24 3.72 3.75 5.88
N GLU A 25 4.09 4.63 6.81
CA GLU A 25 4.39 4.26 8.19
C GLU A 25 3.83 5.30 9.17
N ASN A 26 3.43 4.84 10.35
CA ASN A 26 3.05 5.70 11.48
C ASN A 26 4.16 5.66 12.55
N LEU A 27 4.74 6.82 12.85
CA LEU A 27 5.79 7.02 13.83
C LEU A 27 5.29 7.74 15.10
N GLY A 28 3.98 7.84 15.31
CA GLY A 28 3.35 8.55 16.42
C GLY A 28 2.81 9.92 15.98
N ASP A 29 3.53 11.00 16.30
CA ASP A 29 3.19 12.35 15.83
C ASP A 29 3.55 12.61 14.36
N ARG A 30 4.32 11.69 13.76
CA ARG A 30 4.82 11.77 12.39
C ARG A 30 4.47 10.53 11.59
N GLY A 31 4.56 10.63 10.28
CA GLY A 31 4.37 9.52 9.35
C GLY A 31 5.38 9.58 8.23
N ARG A 32 5.77 8.40 7.73
CA ARG A 32 6.48 8.31 6.45
C ARG A 32 5.46 8.34 5.34
N VAL A 33 5.62 9.26 4.41
CA VAL A 33 4.67 9.50 3.31
C VAL A 33 5.39 9.60 1.97
N ALA A 34 4.64 9.36 0.90
CA ALA A 34 5.07 9.52 -0.48
C ALA A 34 4.04 10.38 -1.22
N PRO A 35 4.43 11.25 -2.18
CA PRO A 35 3.47 11.93 -3.04
C PRO A 35 2.49 10.94 -3.68
N PHE A 36 1.21 11.30 -3.80
CA PHE A 36 0.17 10.44 -4.36
C PHE A 36 -0.47 11.07 -5.60
N PRO A 37 -0.59 10.34 -6.72
CA PRO A 37 -0.07 8.98 -6.96
C PRO A 37 1.44 8.96 -7.22
N ALA A 38 2.14 7.91 -6.78
CA ALA A 38 3.55 7.67 -7.13
C ALA A 38 3.86 6.19 -7.27
N VAL A 39 4.87 5.86 -8.10
CA VAL A 39 5.26 4.48 -8.41
C VAL A 39 6.64 4.13 -7.84
N ASP A 40 7.53 5.11 -7.62
CA ASP A 40 8.88 4.87 -7.09
C ASP A 40 9.44 6.19 -6.52
N VAL A 41 9.30 6.40 -5.21
CA VAL A 41 9.72 7.63 -4.55
C VAL A 41 10.27 7.34 -3.16
N GLU A 42 11.26 8.13 -2.75
CA GLU A 42 11.82 8.09 -1.40
C GLU A 42 10.78 8.60 -0.38
N LEU A 43 10.67 7.91 0.75
CA LEU A 43 9.71 8.25 1.80
C LEU A 43 10.18 9.49 2.58
N MET A 44 9.35 10.54 2.56
CA MET A 44 9.54 11.74 3.36
C MET A 44 8.80 11.66 4.69
N GLU A 45 9.23 12.42 5.69
CA GLU A 45 8.57 12.49 6.99
C GLU A 45 7.62 13.69 7.02
N LEU A 46 6.38 13.45 7.46
CA LEU A 46 5.35 14.46 7.62
C LEU A 46 4.87 14.47 9.08
N VAL A 47 4.69 15.65 9.67
CA VAL A 47 4.10 15.84 11.00
C VAL A 47 2.60 16.04 10.84
N TRP A 48 1.79 15.38 11.67
CA TRP A 48 0.34 15.58 11.61
C TRP A 48 -0.03 16.93 12.25
N ASP A 49 -0.46 17.89 11.45
CA ASP A 49 -0.85 19.23 11.92
C ASP A 49 -2.27 19.62 11.48
N GLY A 50 -2.66 20.89 11.69
CA GLY A 50 -3.99 21.42 11.35
C GLY A 50 -4.27 21.50 9.85
N ASP A 51 -3.23 21.54 9.00
CA ASP A 51 -3.34 21.50 7.54
C ASP A 51 -3.51 20.08 6.98
N CYS A 52 -3.21 19.04 7.78
CA CYS A 52 -3.38 17.66 7.36
C CYS A 52 -4.86 17.25 7.35
N ARG A 53 -5.34 16.81 6.18
CA ARG A 53 -6.68 16.23 6.04
C ARG A 53 -6.62 14.90 5.31
N ARG A 54 -7.21 13.87 5.90
CA ARG A 54 -7.43 12.60 5.22
C ARG A 54 -8.47 12.77 4.12
N ILE A 55 -8.13 12.35 2.90
CA ILE A 55 -8.98 12.49 1.70
C ILE A 55 -9.32 11.15 1.05
N GLY A 56 -8.64 10.06 1.43
CA GLY A 56 -8.89 8.74 0.87
C GLY A 56 -8.05 7.65 1.53
N HIS A 57 -8.13 6.46 0.96
CA HIS A 57 -7.35 5.29 1.37
C HIS A 57 -7.07 4.44 0.14
N GLU A 58 -5.81 4.07 -0.06
CA GLU A 58 -5.36 3.11 -1.06
C GLU A 58 -4.42 2.10 -0.40
N PRO A 59 -4.72 0.79 -0.46
CA PRO A 59 -3.90 -0.22 0.18
C PRO A 59 -2.49 -0.25 -0.43
N LEU A 60 -1.48 -0.21 0.43
CA LEU A 60 -0.09 -0.36 0.02
C LEU A 60 0.12 -1.76 -0.56
N PRO A 61 0.98 -1.91 -1.59
CA PRO A 61 1.36 -3.24 -2.05
C PRO A 61 1.94 -4.02 -0.88
N ALA A 62 1.42 -5.23 -0.65
CA ALA A 62 2.02 -6.13 0.31
C ALA A 62 3.50 -6.35 -0.09
N PRO A 63 4.44 -6.38 0.87
CA PRO A 63 5.82 -6.73 0.55
C PRO A 63 5.79 -8.10 -0.12
N THR A 64 6.19 -8.16 -1.39
CA THR A 64 6.25 -9.41 -2.15
C THR A 64 7.16 -10.36 -1.38
N PRO A 65 6.70 -11.52 -0.90
CA PRO A 65 7.52 -12.44 -0.13
C PRO A 65 8.40 -13.24 -1.09
N CYS A 66 9.31 -12.60 -1.83
CA CYS A 66 10.17 -13.25 -2.81
C CYS A 66 11.53 -12.54 -2.92
N ALA A 67 12.27 -12.46 -1.81
CA ALA A 67 13.69 -12.10 -1.84
C ALA A 67 14.45 -12.95 -0.81
N GLY A 68 14.43 -14.27 -1.01
CA GLY A 68 15.04 -15.21 -0.06
C GLY A 68 15.06 -16.65 -0.55
N GLY A 69 15.60 -16.91 -1.75
CA GLY A 69 16.26 -18.18 -2.10
C GLY A 69 15.56 -19.50 -1.74
N GLY A 70 14.23 -19.58 -1.78
CA GLY A 70 13.49 -20.79 -1.45
C GLY A 70 12.17 -20.82 -2.21
N LEU A 71 12.06 -21.78 -3.13
CA LEU A 71 10.88 -22.21 -3.88
C LEU A 71 9.58 -21.43 -3.58
N CYS A 72 9.27 -20.48 -4.47
CA CYS A 72 7.94 -19.93 -4.58
C CYS A 72 7.02 -21.04 -5.13
N PRO A 73 5.97 -21.49 -4.43
CA PRO A 73 4.85 -22.11 -5.12
C PRO A 73 4.23 -21.01 -5.98
N GLY A 74 4.34 -21.16 -7.30
CA GLY A 74 3.85 -20.21 -8.29
C GLY A 74 2.41 -19.78 -8.01
N GLU A 75 2.26 -18.48 -7.82
CA GLU A 75 1.25 -17.55 -8.34
C GLU A 75 -0.12 -18.11 -8.76
N ALA A 76 -1.15 -17.37 -8.36
CA ALA A 76 -2.08 -16.69 -9.27
C ALA A 76 -3.54 -16.80 -8.81
N GLY A 77 -3.97 -15.78 -8.06
CA GLY A 77 -5.30 -15.21 -8.31
C GLY A 77 -5.26 -14.49 -9.65
N GLU A 78 -5.18 -15.23 -10.75
CA GLU A 78 -5.33 -14.72 -12.10
C GLU A 78 -5.98 -15.80 -12.97
N SER A 79 -7.22 -15.54 -13.36
CA SER A 79 -7.95 -16.07 -14.51
C SER A 79 -7.24 -17.16 -15.36
N ALA A 80 -7.35 -18.43 -14.97
CA ALA A 80 -7.12 -19.55 -15.87
C ALA A 80 -8.44 -19.96 -16.55
N PRO A 81 -8.58 -19.99 -17.89
CA PRO A 81 -9.65 -20.78 -18.50
C PRO A 81 -9.42 -22.26 -18.15
N PRO A 82 -10.47 -23.07 -17.96
CA PRO A 82 -10.30 -24.47 -17.59
C PRO A 82 -9.51 -25.20 -18.69
N VAL A 83 -8.32 -25.69 -18.35
CA VAL A 83 -7.55 -26.56 -19.23
C VAL A 83 -8.34 -27.86 -19.41
N VAL A 84 -8.88 -28.06 -20.62
CA VAL A 84 -9.50 -29.32 -21.04
C VAL A 84 -8.40 -30.37 -21.14
N THR A 85 -8.43 -31.37 -20.29
CA THR A 85 -7.52 -32.52 -20.37
C THR A 85 -7.98 -33.39 -21.55
N LEU A 86 -7.28 -33.31 -22.67
CA LEU A 86 -7.44 -34.28 -23.76
C LEU A 86 -6.66 -35.53 -23.36
N GLU A 87 -7.33 -36.50 -22.75
CA GLU A 87 -6.78 -37.84 -22.58
C GLU A 87 -6.48 -38.41 -23.98
N LYS A 88 -5.22 -38.81 -24.18
CA LYS A 88 -4.76 -39.46 -25.39
C LYS A 88 -5.32 -40.90 -25.40
N PRO A 89 -6.10 -41.32 -26.40
CA PRO A 89 -6.46 -42.72 -26.55
C PRO A 89 -5.26 -43.52 -27.05
N ASP A 90 -5.16 -44.75 -26.54
CA ASP A 90 -4.21 -45.82 -26.88
C ASP A 90 -4.08 -46.07 -28.39
#